data_AF-A0A932HH17-F1
#
_entry.id   AF-A0A932HH17-F1
#
_cell.length_a   1.000
_cell.length_b   1.000
_cell.length_c   1.000
_cell.angle_alpha   90.00
_cell.angle_beta   90.00
_cell.angle_gamma   90.00
#
_symmetry.space_group_name_H-M   'P 1'
#
loop_
_entity.id
_entity.type
_entity.pdbx_description
1 polymer ?
#
loop_
_entity_poly.entity_id
_entity_poly.type
_entity_poly.pdbx_seq_one_letter_code
_entity_poly.pdbx_strand_id
1 'polypeptide(L)' 'AALTGQMAGNARSWPRLSAALLAGLAAIHLGGTAQLAVLTGDPFNALRVGSLPFLLIDLVKLLVVALLLRRFTTTFRARL' A
#
# COMPACT_ATOMS: atom_id res chain seq x y z
N ALA A 1 -3.76 3.76 -7.88
CA ALA A 1 -4.88 4.19 -7.01
C ALA A 1 -6.26 3.72 -7.51
N ALA A 2 -6.65 4.02 -8.75
CA ALA A 2 -7.95 3.57 -9.28
C ALA A 2 -8.07 2.04 -9.41
N LEU A 3 -7.03 1.38 -9.93
CA LEU A 3 -6.98 -0.09 -10.07
C LEU A 3 -7.00 -0.83 -8.72
N THR A 4 -6.32 -0.28 -7.71
CA THR A 4 -6.30 -0.82 -6.34
C THR A 4 -7.67 -0.67 -5.66
N GLY A 5 -8.39 0.44 -5.92
CA GLY A 5 -9.75 0.65 -5.43
C GLY A 5 -10.78 -0.30 -6.07
N GLN A 6 -10.67 -0.57 -7.36
CA GLN A 6 -11.54 -1.54 -8.04
C GLN A 6 -11.32 -2.97 -7.55
N MET A 7 -10.08 -3.37 -7.25
CA MET A 7 -9.79 -4.69 -6.67
C MET A 7 -10.24 -4.81 -5.20
N ALA A 8 -10.16 -3.72 -4.42
CA ALA A 8 -10.59 -3.68 -3.02
C ALA A 8 -12.12 -3.63 -2.83
N GLY A 9 -12.89 -3.19 -3.84
CA GLY A 9 -14.35 -3.15 -3.79
C GLY A 9 -15.02 -4.51 -3.50
N ASN A 10 -14.27 -5.60 -3.67
CA ASN A 10 -14.69 -6.95 -3.32
C ASN A 10 -13.86 -7.51 -2.15
N ALA A 11 -13.84 -6.79 -1.01
CA ALA A 11 -13.08 -7.07 0.23
C ALA A 11 -13.36 -8.43 0.91
N ARG A 12 -14.03 -9.37 0.23
CA ARG A 12 -14.41 -10.69 0.74
C ARG A 12 -13.30 -11.73 0.57
N SER A 13 -12.38 -11.56 -0.38
CA SER A 13 -11.24 -12.47 -0.56
C SER A 13 -9.93 -11.83 -0.09
N TRP A 14 -9.38 -12.40 0.99
CA TRP A 14 -8.04 -12.12 1.52
C TRP A 14 -6.96 -11.96 0.44
N PRO A 15 -6.84 -12.87 -0.56
CA PRO A 15 -5.79 -12.73 -1.58
C PRO A 15 -5.95 -11.49 -2.46
N ARG A 16 -7.17 -11.06 -2.81
CA ARG A 16 -7.37 -9.82 -3.60
C ARG A 16 -7.07 -8.58 -2.78
N LEU A 17 -7.48 -8.54 -1.51
CA LEU A 17 -7.18 -7.44 -0.62
C LEU A 17 -5.66 -7.29 -0.45
N SER A 18 -4.97 -8.39 -0.13
CA SER A 18 -3.52 -8.41 -0.01
C SER A 18 -2.82 -7.99 -1.31
N ALA A 19 -3.27 -8.48 -2.47
CA ALA A 19 -2.70 -8.09 -3.76
C ALA A 19 -2.90 -6.58 -4.06
N ALA A 20 -4.09 -6.02 -3.78
CA ALA A 20 -4.35 -4.61 -3.97
C ALA A 20 -3.50 -3.72 -3.05
N LEU A 21 -3.34 -4.13 -1.79
CA LEU A 21 -2.51 -3.46 -0.80
C LEU A 21 -1.02 -3.50 -1.18
N LEU A 22 -0.53 -4.67 -1.60
CA LEU A 22 0.85 -4.84 -2.07
C LEU A 22 1.13 -4.02 -3.34
N ALA A 23 0.19 -4.00 -4.30
CA ALA A 23 0.31 -3.18 -5.50
C ALA A 23 0.37 -1.68 -5.19
N GLY A 24 -0.45 -1.22 -4.22
CA GLY A 24 -0.40 0.16 -3.74
C GLY A 24 0.93 0.53 -3.09
N LEU A 25 1.42 -0.34 -2.20
CA LEU A 25 2.70 -0.15 -1.52
C LEU A 25 3.87 -0.15 -2.51
N ALA A 26 3.88 -1.07 -3.47
CA ALA A 26 4.88 -1.11 -4.54
C ALA A 26 4.87 0.18 -5.38
N ALA A 27 3.71 0.70 -5.75
CA ALA A 27 3.61 1.94 -6.52
C ALA A 27 4.17 3.15 -5.76
N ILE A 28 3.91 3.25 -4.46
CA ILE A 28 4.43 4.34 -3.61
C ILE A 28 5.95 4.25 -3.48
N HIS A 29 6.49 3.06 -3.22
CA HIS A 29 7.93 2.88 -3.11
C HIS A 29 8.66 3.12 -4.44
N LEU A 30 8.12 2.60 -5.56
CA LEU A 30 8.71 2.86 -6.88
C LEU A 30 8.71 4.35 -7.23
N GLY A 31 7.61 5.06 -6.96
CA GLY A 31 7.55 6.51 -7.16
C GLY A 31 8.53 7.29 -6.28
N GLY A 32 8.57 6.99 -4.97
CA GLY A 32 9.45 7.67 -4.02
C GLY A 32 10.93 7.41 -4.27
N THR A 33 11.29 6.17 -4.60
CA THR A 33 12.67 5.79 -4.93
C THR A 33 13.13 6.37 -6.26
N ALA A 34 12.26 6.42 -7.28
CA ALA A 34 12.56 7.10 -8.53
C ALA A 34 12.81 8.61 -8.32
N GLN A 35 11.97 9.27 -7.52
CA GLN A 35 12.16 10.69 -7.19
C GLN A 35 13.47 10.92 -6.42
N LEU A 36 13.77 10.07 -5.42
CA LEU A 36 15.03 10.14 -4.68
C LEU A 36 16.24 9.88 -5.57
N ALA A 37 16.16 8.93 -6.50
CA ALA A 37 17.24 8.63 -7.44
C ALA A 37 17.52 9.81 -8.38
N VAL A 38 16.48 10.51 -8.85
CA VAL A 38 16.64 11.74 -9.64
C VAL A 38 17.29 12.86 -8.83
N LEU A 39 16.87 13.03 -7.57
CA LEU A 39 17.40 14.10 -6.70
C LEU A 39 18.85 13.84 -6.24
N THR A 40 19.22 12.59 -6.02
CA THR A 40 20.54 12.21 -5.48
C THR A 40 21.53 11.80 -6.56
N GLY A 41 21.06 11.47 -7.77
CA GLY A 41 21.87 10.89 -8.84
C GLY A 41 22.36 9.47 -8.57
N ASP A 42 22.04 8.89 -7.39
CA ASP A 42 22.47 7.56 -6.97
C ASP A 42 21.25 6.66 -6.70
N PRO A 43 20.90 5.77 -7.65
CA PRO A 43 19.74 4.89 -7.51
C PRO A 43 19.92 3.82 -6.42
N PHE A 44 21.15 3.40 -6.12
CA PHE A 44 21.41 2.40 -5.08
C PHE A 44 21.22 3.00 -3.69
N ASN A 45 21.70 4.23 -3.48
CA ASN A 45 21.51 4.93 -2.23
C ASN A 45 20.03 5.34 -2.04
N ALA A 46 19.35 5.75 -3.10
CA ALA A 46 17.92 6.06 -3.09
C ALA A 46 17.05 4.87 -2.65
N LEU A 47 17.37 3.64 -3.07
CA LEU A 47 16.69 2.43 -2.61
C LEU A 47 16.96 2.15 -1.12
N ARG A 48 18.21 2.31 -0.69
CA ARG A 48 18.63 1.99 0.68
C ARG A 48 18.08 2.96 1.71
N VAL A 49 18.02 4.24 1.37
CA VAL A 49 17.53 5.32 2.24
C VAL A 49 16.03 5.56 2.06
N GLY A 50 15.51 5.40 0.85
CA GLY A 50 14.11 5.70 0.52
C GLY A 50 13.13 4.53 0.65
N SER A 51 13.61 3.29 0.60
CA SER A 51 12.73 2.11 0.62
C SER A 51 12.82 1.33 1.92
N LEU A 52 14.04 1.01 2.37
CA LEU A 52 14.26 0.17 3.55
C LEU A 52 13.63 0.69 4.86
N PRO A 53 13.79 1.97 5.26
CA PRO A 53 13.25 2.44 6.53
C PRO A 53 11.72 2.58 6.53
N PHE A 54 11.13 2.82 5.35
CA PHE A 54 9.69 3.04 5.21
C PHE A 54 8.91 1.72 5.09
N LEU A 55 9.54 0.66 4.58
CA LEU A 55 8.91 -0.65 4.38
C LEU A 55 8.31 -1.21 5.69
N LEU A 56 9.07 -1.12 6.79
CA LEU A 56 8.67 -1.67 8.10
C LEU A 56 7.44 -0.95 8.66
N ILE A 57 7.42 0.38 8.59
CA ILE A 57 6.28 1.20 9.01
C ILE A 57 5.08 1.00 8.10
N ASP A 58 5.29 0.86 6.79
CA ASP A 58 4.21 0.66 5.84
C ASP A 58 3.56 -0.73 5.95
N LEU A 59 4.30 -1.76 6.37
CA LEU A 59 3.72 -3.05 6.73
C LEU A 59 2.78 -2.94 7.95
N VAL A 60 3.17 -2.18 8.98
CA VAL A 60 2.31 -1.92 10.14
C VAL A 60 1.06 -1.15 9.71
N LYS A 61 1.20 -0.13 8.86
CA LYS A 61 0.05 0.61 8.30
C LYS A 61 -0.86 -0.31 7.50
N LEU A 62 -0.31 -1.20 6.68
CA LEU A 62 -1.10 -2.15 5.92
C LEU A 62 -1.91 -3.08 6.81
N LEU A 63 -1.33 -3.56 7.92
CA LEU A 63 -2.05 -4.36 8.91
C LEU A 63 -3.20 -3.56 9.52
N VAL A 64 -2.96 -2.31 9.93
CA VAL A 64 -3.99 -1.42 10.48
C VAL A 64 -5.10 -1.18 9.48
N VAL A 65 -4.77 -0.85 8.22
CA VAL A 65 -5.76 -0.64 7.15
C VAL A 65 -6.57 -1.90 6.89
N ALA A 66 -5.96 -3.08 6.87
CA ALA A 66 -6.68 -4.35 6.70
C ALA A 66 -7.68 -4.61 7.84
N LEU A 67 -7.27 -4.34 9.10
CA LEU A 67 -8.13 -4.46 10.27
C LEU A 67 -9.29 -3.44 10.24
N LEU A 68 -9.01 -2.19 9.89
CA LEU A 68 -10.03 -1.13 9.76
C LEU A 68 -11.01 -1.44 8.63
N LEU A 69 -10.53 -1.83 7.45
CA LEU A 69 -11.38 -2.22 6.33
C LEU A 69 -12.31 -3.35 6.75
N ARG A 70 -11.82 -4.36 7.47
CA ARG A 70 -12.67 -5.45 7.98
C ARG A 70 -13.71 -4.94 8.97
N ARG A 71 -13.35 -4.05 9.91
CA ARG A 71 -14.28 -3.49 10.89
C ARG A 71 -15.37 -2.67 10.19
N PHE A 72 -15.01 -1.77 9.28
CA PHE A 72 -15.93 -0.81 8.70
C PHE A 72 -16.71 -1.32 7.49
N THR A 73 -16.20 -2.28 6.71
CA THR A 73 -16.98 -2.90 5.63
C THR A 73 -18.19 -3.68 6.15
N THR A 74 -18.13 -4.23 7.37
CA THR A 74 -19.30 -4.85 8.02
C THR A 74 -20.35 -3.82 8.46
N THR A 75 -19.92 -2.61 8.85
CA THR A 75 -20.80 -1.54 9.34
C THR A 75 -21.42 -0.72 8.22
N PHE A 76 -20.68 -0.43 7.14
CA PHE A 76 -21.19 0.35 5.99
C PHE A 76 -22.28 -0.38 5.22
N ARG A 77 -22.22 -1.71 5.15
CA ARG A 77 -23.21 -2.54 4.45
C ARG A 77 -24.48 -2.83 5.24
N ALA A 78 -24.48 -2.58 6.55
CA ALA A 78 -25.67 -2.67 7.38
C ALA A 78 -26.54 -1.39 7.33
N ARG A 79 -26.05 -0.35 6.66
CA ARG A 79 -26.71 0.97 6.52
C ARG A 79 -27.11 1.33 5.09
N LEU A 80 -26.86 0.44 4.12
CA LEU A 80 -27.34 0.52 2.74
C LEU A 80 -28.35 -0.59 2.51
#